data_AF-A0A4R4LUZ0-F1
#
_entry.id   AF-A0A4R4LUZ0-F1
#
_cell.length_a   1.000
_cell.length_b   1.000
_cell.length_c   1.000
_cell.angle_alpha   90.00
_cell.angle_beta   90.00
_cell.angle_gamma   90.00
#
_symmetry.space_group_name_H-M   'P 1'
#
loop_
_entity.id
_entity.type
_entity.pdbx_description
1 polymer ?
#
loop_
_entity_poly.entity_id
_entity_poly.type
_entity_poly.pdbx_seq_one_letter_code
_entity_poly.pdbx_strand_id
1 'polypeptide(L)'
;MITGYDTVLVCAQPPSRAVRRFVDRLHRDRPDLRVAVEPGDDPSFRRWGPDRDIPAGRAEVLVAEDEEMVQRWDEDGYYLSPTGTGPLMISFEPCRVPRLTARVLENPYGDNGLGFTPYDVTLIGTDLHLVTIVTPDAESPFSTSVIDRLTEDLNTTGHPPMGA
;
A
#
# COMPACT_ATOMS: atom_id res chain seq x y z
N MET A 1 3.11 -3.52 -22.31
CA MET A 1 2.78 -2.51 -21.29
C MET A 1 1.98 -3.24 -20.24
N ILE A 2 2.56 -3.47 -19.09
CA ILE A 2 1.91 -4.18 -17.98
C ILE A 2 1.04 -3.13 -17.27
N THR A 3 -0.26 -3.11 -17.56
CA THR A 3 -1.20 -2.10 -17.03
C THR A 3 -1.93 -2.68 -15.83
N GLY A 4 -1.66 -2.15 -14.64
CA GLY A 4 -2.49 -2.34 -13.45
C GLY A 4 -3.24 -1.06 -13.11
N TYR A 5 -4.12 -1.13 -12.12
CA TYR A 5 -4.88 -0.01 -11.59
C TYR A 5 -4.20 0.55 -10.35
N ASP A 6 -3.90 1.85 -10.37
CA ASP A 6 -3.24 2.55 -9.29
C ASP A 6 -4.23 3.16 -8.29
N THR A 7 -3.88 3.07 -7.02
CA THR A 7 -4.52 3.79 -5.92
C THR A 7 -3.44 4.51 -5.14
N VAL A 8 -3.59 5.82 -4.97
CA VAL A 8 -2.62 6.67 -4.27
C VAL A 8 -3.18 7.08 -2.91
N LEU A 9 -2.45 6.75 -1.86
CA LEU A 9 -2.70 7.17 -0.49
C LEU A 9 -1.68 8.22 -0.08
N VAL A 10 -2.09 9.10 0.85
CA VAL A 10 -1.19 10.05 1.51
C VAL A 10 -1.20 9.73 2.99
N CYS A 11 -0.03 9.44 3.57
CA CYS A 11 0.10 9.18 5.00
C CYS A 11 1.06 10.16 5.67
N ALA A 12 0.77 10.47 6.93
CA ALA A 12 1.72 11.12 7.81
C ALA A 12 2.64 10.01 8.36
N GLN A 13 3.96 10.22 8.26
CA GLN A 13 5.04 9.29 8.63
C GLN A 13 5.46 8.28 7.54
N PRO A 14 6.71 7.77 7.62
CA PRO A 14 7.22 6.75 6.70
C PRO A 14 6.38 5.45 6.73
N PRO A 15 5.92 4.94 5.57
CA PRO A 15 5.01 3.80 5.49
C PRO A 15 5.71 2.44 5.66
N SER A 16 7.04 2.39 5.64
CA SER A 16 7.85 1.16 5.64
C SER A 16 7.42 0.13 6.70
N ARG A 17 7.15 0.58 7.93
CA ARG A 17 6.69 -0.31 9.01
C ARG A 17 5.28 -0.85 8.78
N ALA A 18 4.38 -0.04 8.23
CA ALA A 18 3.04 -0.47 7.87
C ALA A 18 3.06 -1.47 6.71
N VAL A 19 3.83 -1.18 5.67
CA VAL A 19 4.03 -2.09 4.53
C VAL A 19 4.64 -3.42 4.99
N ARG A 20 5.63 -3.39 5.88
CA ARG A 20 6.19 -4.63 6.46
C ARG A 20 5.12 -5.46 7.17
N ARG A 21 4.34 -4.84 8.07
CA ARG A 21 3.24 -5.54 8.75
C ARG A 21 2.27 -6.14 7.75
N PHE A 22 1.88 -5.37 6.74
CA PHE A 22 0.99 -5.84 5.68
C PHE A 22 1.53 -7.09 4.98
N VAL A 23 2.79 -7.08 4.55
CA VAL A 23 3.45 -8.23 3.90
C VAL A 23 3.59 -9.42 4.87
N ASP A 24 3.89 -9.17 6.16
CA ASP A 24 3.91 -10.22 7.18
C ASP A 24 2.54 -10.90 7.34
N ARG A 25 1.43 -10.14 7.25
CA ARG A 25 0.07 -10.71 7.25
C ARG A 25 -0.18 -11.53 5.98
N LEU A 26 0.17 -11.01 4.81
CA LEU A 26 0.03 -11.76 3.56
C LEU A 26 0.82 -13.07 3.59
N HIS A 27 2.04 -13.05 4.12
CA HIS A 27 2.88 -14.24 4.20
C HIS A 27 2.32 -15.29 5.17
N ARG A 28 1.68 -14.87 6.28
CA ARG A 28 0.98 -15.81 7.18
C ARG A 28 -0.17 -16.52 6.48
N ASP A 29 -0.91 -15.80 5.64
CA ASP A 29 -2.02 -16.37 4.86
C ASP A 29 -1.51 -17.21 3.67
N ARG A 30 -0.33 -16.87 3.13
CA ARG A 30 0.29 -17.48 1.94
C ARG A 30 1.79 -17.73 2.15
N PRO A 31 2.19 -18.90 2.69
CA PRO A 31 3.59 -19.18 3.00
C PRO A 31 4.55 -19.18 1.80
N ASP A 32 4.04 -19.38 0.58
CA ASP A 32 4.85 -19.37 -0.64
C ASP A 32 5.07 -17.97 -1.25
N LEU A 33 4.56 -16.91 -0.60
CA LEU A 33 4.66 -15.51 -1.02
C LEU A 33 6.07 -15.17 -1.49
N ARG A 34 6.15 -14.64 -2.71
CA ARG A 34 7.35 -14.11 -3.33
C ARG A 34 7.31 -12.59 -3.29
N VAL A 35 8.38 -11.99 -2.81
CA VAL A 35 8.50 -10.53 -2.68
C VAL A 35 9.80 -10.07 -3.31
N ALA A 36 9.77 -8.97 -4.03
CA ALA A 36 10.94 -8.19 -4.43
C ALA A 36 10.84 -6.80 -3.79
N VAL A 37 11.98 -6.24 -3.39
CA VAL A 37 12.04 -4.92 -2.74
C VAL A 37 13.13 -4.11 -3.42
N GLU A 38 12.75 -2.94 -3.93
CA GLU A 38 13.65 -1.97 -4.52
C GLU A 38 13.58 -0.64 -3.74
N PRO A 39 14.67 0.14 -3.62
CA PRO A 39 16.03 -0.25 -3.94
C PRO A 39 16.53 -1.33 -2.96
N GLY A 40 17.31 -2.29 -3.46
CA GLY A 40 17.91 -3.34 -2.65
C GLY A 40 19.09 -3.99 -3.37
N ASP A 41 19.93 -4.71 -2.63
CA ASP A 41 21.11 -5.40 -3.19
C ASP A 41 20.74 -6.57 -4.11
N ASP A 42 19.52 -7.08 -3.97
CA ASP A 42 18.94 -8.05 -4.89
C ASP A 42 17.47 -7.72 -5.19
N PRO A 43 17.15 -7.23 -6.41
CA PRO A 43 15.79 -6.92 -6.82
C PRO A 43 14.96 -8.16 -7.19
N SER A 44 15.51 -9.38 -7.11
CA SER A 44 14.79 -10.60 -7.47
C SER A 44 13.68 -10.96 -6.48
N PHE A 45 12.64 -11.62 -7.00
CA PHE A 45 11.62 -12.24 -6.19
C PHE A 45 12.20 -13.36 -5.35
N ARG A 46 12.02 -13.27 -4.04
CA ARG A 46 12.43 -14.30 -3.08
C ARG A 46 11.31 -14.55 -2.08
N ARG A 47 11.36 -15.68 -1.37
CA ARG A 47 10.46 -15.90 -0.23
C ARG A 47 10.54 -14.74 0.77
N TRP A 48 9.39 -14.33 1.30
CA TRP A 48 9.37 -13.37 2.40
C TRP A 48 9.92 -14.00 3.69
N GLY A 49 10.60 -13.21 4.51
CA GLY A 49 11.25 -13.71 5.71
C GLY A 49 11.71 -12.59 6.64
N PRO A 50 12.07 -12.92 7.89
CA PRO A 50 12.35 -11.94 8.94
C PRO A 50 13.59 -11.07 8.66
N ASP A 51 14.54 -11.58 7.88
CA ASP A 51 15.81 -10.91 7.54
C ASP A 51 15.66 -9.92 6.38
N ARG A 52 14.44 -9.75 5.85
CA ARG A 52 14.16 -8.82 4.76
C ARG A 52 13.71 -7.48 5.31
N ASP A 53 14.44 -6.45 4.94
CA ASP A 53 14.13 -5.08 5.29
C ASP A 53 13.39 -4.35 4.16
N ILE A 54 12.52 -3.42 4.58
CA ILE A 54 11.86 -2.46 3.70
C ILE A 54 12.47 -1.09 4.03
N PRO A 55 13.13 -0.41 3.08
CA PRO A 55 13.73 0.90 3.32
C PRO A 55 12.72 1.91 3.86
N ALA A 56 13.17 2.79 4.77
CA ALA A 56 12.31 3.82 5.34
C ALA A 56 11.98 4.97 4.37
N GLY A 57 12.82 5.18 3.35
CA GLY A 57 12.70 6.26 2.37
C GLY A 57 11.82 5.89 1.19
N ARG A 58 12.33 6.06 -0.04
CA ARG A 58 11.66 5.55 -1.23
C ARG A 58 11.83 4.03 -1.33
N ALA A 59 10.77 3.31 -1.60
CA ALA A 59 10.85 1.90 -1.98
C ALA A 59 9.70 1.45 -2.90
N GLU A 60 9.91 0.34 -3.60
CA GLU A 60 8.94 -0.41 -4.38
C GLU A 60 8.95 -1.86 -3.89
N VAL A 61 7.79 -2.35 -3.45
CA VAL A 61 7.60 -3.70 -2.93
C VAL A 61 6.66 -4.43 -3.87
N LEU A 62 7.21 -5.38 -4.61
CA LEU A 62 6.48 -6.23 -5.54
C LEU A 62 6.14 -7.53 -4.83
N VAL A 63 4.90 -7.97 -4.93
CA VAL A 63 4.36 -9.12 -4.21
C VAL A 63 3.65 -10.04 -5.19
N ALA A 64 4.08 -11.30 -5.23
CA ALA A 64 3.46 -12.39 -5.96
C ALA A 64 3.11 -13.51 -4.98
N GLU A 65 2.00 -14.19 -5.23
CA GLU A 65 1.51 -15.28 -4.37
C GLU A 65 2.50 -16.46 -4.30
N ASP A 66 3.12 -16.78 -5.43
CA ASP A 66 4.04 -17.90 -5.58
C ASP A 66 4.97 -17.71 -6.80
N GLU A 67 5.73 -18.77 -7.11
CA GLU A 67 6.68 -18.79 -8.23
C GLU A 67 5.99 -18.77 -9.61
N GLU A 68 4.80 -19.38 -9.73
CA GLU A 68 4.04 -19.39 -10.98
C GLU A 68 3.59 -17.97 -11.33
N MET A 69 3.12 -17.22 -10.32
CA MET A 69 2.74 -15.83 -10.50
C MET A 69 3.92 -14.94 -10.85
N VAL A 70 5.12 -15.19 -10.31
CA VAL A 70 6.33 -14.47 -10.73
C VAL A 70 6.62 -14.70 -12.21
N GLN A 71 6.59 -15.96 -12.67
CA GLN A 71 6.86 -16.29 -14.08
C GLN A 71 5.85 -15.64 -15.03
N ARG A 72 4.58 -15.62 -14.63
CA ARG A 72 3.52 -15.00 -15.43
C ARG A 72 3.53 -13.48 -15.37
N TRP A 73 4.10 -12.87 -14.34
CA TRP A 73 4.14 -11.41 -14.22
C TRP A 73 4.86 -10.80 -15.43
N ASP A 74 5.98 -11.37 -15.88
CA ASP A 74 6.74 -10.84 -17.01
C ASP A 74 5.93 -10.85 -18.33
N GLU A 75 5.03 -11.82 -18.48
CA GLU A 75 4.22 -12.02 -19.69
C GLU A 75 2.88 -11.28 -19.61
N ASP A 76 2.13 -11.49 -18.53
CA ASP A 76 0.74 -11.08 -18.34
C ASP A 76 0.60 -9.81 -17.50
N GLY A 77 1.64 -9.45 -16.74
CA GLY A 77 1.61 -8.27 -15.89
C GLY A 77 0.66 -8.39 -14.70
N TYR A 78 -0.16 -7.36 -14.49
CA TYR A 78 -1.16 -7.34 -13.42
C TYR A 78 -2.42 -8.12 -13.80
N TYR A 79 -2.35 -9.45 -13.74
CA TYR A 79 -3.48 -10.34 -14.04
C TYR A 79 -4.17 -10.84 -12.77
N LEU A 80 -5.47 -11.18 -12.88
CA LEU A 80 -6.15 -11.96 -11.85
C LEU A 80 -6.02 -13.45 -12.17
N SER A 81 -5.54 -14.22 -11.21
CA SER A 81 -5.50 -15.67 -11.24
C SER A 81 -6.91 -16.26 -11.20
N PRO A 82 -7.09 -17.54 -11.56
CA PRO A 82 -8.38 -18.23 -11.43
C PRO A 82 -8.93 -18.29 -10.00
N THR A 83 -8.08 -18.14 -8.98
CA THR A 83 -8.49 -18.07 -7.57
C THR A 83 -8.92 -16.66 -7.16
N GLY A 84 -8.85 -15.69 -8.07
CA GLY A 84 -9.23 -14.30 -7.85
C GLY A 84 -8.16 -13.47 -7.14
N THR A 85 -6.91 -13.95 -7.07
CA THR A 85 -5.76 -13.23 -6.51
C THR A 85 -4.89 -12.68 -7.64
N GLY A 86 -3.92 -11.81 -7.34
CA GLY A 86 -2.97 -11.40 -8.36
C GLY A 86 -1.73 -10.72 -7.80
N PRO A 87 -0.81 -10.32 -8.68
CA PRO A 87 0.38 -9.60 -8.27
C PRO A 87 0.01 -8.19 -7.80
N LEU A 88 0.84 -7.65 -6.92
CA LEU A 88 0.63 -6.37 -6.25
C LEU A 88 1.96 -5.63 -6.20
N MET A 89 1.94 -4.33 -6.47
CA MET A 89 3.06 -3.45 -6.19
C MET A 89 2.64 -2.39 -5.18
N ILE A 90 3.52 -2.12 -4.21
CA ILE A 90 3.41 -1.01 -3.27
C ILE A 90 4.66 -0.15 -3.44
N SER A 91 4.52 0.99 -4.08
CA SER A 91 5.56 2.02 -4.15
C SER A 91 5.30 3.09 -3.10
N PHE A 92 6.33 3.63 -2.50
CA PHE A 92 6.20 4.82 -1.68
C PHE A 92 7.43 5.71 -1.75
N GLU A 93 7.21 7.02 -1.58
CA GLU A 93 8.28 8.01 -1.47
C GLU A 93 7.85 9.21 -0.61
N PRO A 94 8.80 9.98 -0.06
CA PRO A 94 8.49 11.25 0.58
C PRO A 94 7.79 12.22 -0.38
N CYS A 95 6.72 12.86 0.09
CA CYS A 95 6.03 13.90 -0.67
C CYS A 95 6.92 15.14 -0.78
N ARG A 96 7.29 15.51 -2.01
CA ARG A 96 8.20 16.65 -2.27
C ARG A 96 7.54 18.01 -2.08
N VAL A 97 6.23 18.04 -1.97
CA VAL A 97 5.46 19.27 -1.75
C VAL A 97 4.96 19.30 -0.30
N PRO A 98 5.11 20.42 0.41
CA PRO A 98 4.67 20.54 1.81
C PRO A 98 3.15 20.73 1.93
N ARG A 99 2.44 20.84 0.81
CA ARG A 99 1.00 21.10 0.73
C ARG A 99 0.36 20.30 -0.39
N LEU A 100 -0.81 19.75 -0.12
CA LEU A 100 -1.67 19.07 -1.09
C LEU A 100 -3.09 19.62 -0.98
N THR A 101 -3.79 19.75 -2.10
CA THR A 101 -5.22 20.06 -2.11
C THR A 101 -5.99 18.76 -2.20
N ALA A 102 -7.00 18.60 -1.35
CA ALA A 102 -7.87 17.42 -1.32
C ALA A 102 -9.32 17.85 -1.15
N ARG A 103 -10.25 16.97 -1.53
CA ARG A 103 -11.67 17.16 -1.27
C ARG A 103 -12.10 16.22 -0.16
N VAL A 104 -12.67 16.78 0.90
CA VAL A 104 -13.18 15.99 2.02
C VAL A 104 -14.55 15.44 1.64
N LEU A 105 -14.71 14.12 1.72
CA LEU A 105 -15.94 13.41 1.36
C LEU A 105 -16.75 12.96 2.59
N GLU A 106 -16.16 13.00 3.78
CA GLU A 106 -16.79 12.59 5.05
C GLU A 106 -16.52 13.63 6.13
N ASN A 107 -17.41 13.76 7.13
CA ASN A 107 -17.26 14.78 8.17
C ASN A 107 -16.06 14.48 9.09
N PRO A 108 -14.95 15.26 9.03
CA PRO A 108 -13.76 14.98 9.83
C PRO A 108 -13.95 15.33 11.30
N TYR A 109 -15.06 16.00 11.65
CA TYR A 109 -15.42 16.37 13.03
C TYR A 109 -16.39 15.36 13.68
N GLY A 110 -16.69 14.25 12.98
CA GLY A 110 -17.67 13.25 13.43
C GLY A 110 -19.12 13.62 13.10
N ASP A 111 -20.03 12.67 13.29
CA ASP A 111 -21.46 12.91 13.05
C ASP A 111 -22.07 13.75 14.19
N ASN A 112 -22.52 14.95 13.85
CA ASN A 112 -23.20 15.87 14.76
C ASN A 112 -24.71 16.01 14.42
N GLY A 113 -25.25 15.11 13.59
CA GLY A 113 -26.64 15.14 13.15
C GLY A 113 -26.95 16.23 12.11
N LEU A 114 -25.95 16.99 11.66
CA LEU A 114 -26.08 17.94 10.55
C LEU A 114 -25.55 17.30 9.27
N GLY A 115 -26.24 17.53 8.15
CA GLY A 115 -25.81 17.04 6.85
C GLY A 115 -24.40 17.53 6.48
N PHE A 116 -23.60 16.64 5.90
CA PHE A 116 -22.25 16.97 5.43
C PHE A 116 -22.26 17.39 3.96
N THR A 117 -21.63 18.52 3.65
CA THR A 117 -21.39 18.95 2.26
C THR A 117 -19.90 18.84 1.97
N PRO A 118 -19.47 18.06 0.95
CA PRO A 118 -18.06 17.97 0.57
C PRO A 118 -17.44 19.33 0.25
N TYR A 119 -16.24 19.58 0.79
CA TYR A 119 -15.51 20.82 0.59
C TYR A 119 -14.02 20.57 0.36
N ASP A 120 -13.35 21.53 -0.29
CA ASP A 120 -11.91 21.46 -0.53
C ASP A 120 -11.14 21.87 0.72
N VAL A 121 -10.03 21.17 0.95
CA VAL A 121 -9.08 21.46 2.03
C VAL A 121 -7.66 21.49 1.50
N THR A 122 -6.78 22.14 2.25
CA THR A 122 -5.34 22.01 2.06
C THR A 122 -4.76 21.16 3.19
N LEU A 123 -4.17 20.03 2.84
CA LEU A 123 -3.36 19.22 3.73
C LEU A 123 -1.97 19.85 3.81
N ILE A 124 -1.50 20.14 5.02
CA ILE A 124 -0.17 20.69 5.30
C ILE A 124 0.53 19.73 6.26
N GLY A 125 1.74 19.28 5.92
CA GLY A 125 2.52 18.38 6.77
C GLY A 125 4.00 18.40 6.41
N THR A 126 4.85 18.12 7.39
CA THR A 126 6.32 18.07 7.24
C THR A 126 6.84 16.72 6.79
N ASP A 127 6.06 15.65 7.00
CA ASP A 127 6.49 14.25 6.79
C ASP A 127 5.43 13.45 6.02
N LEU A 128 4.82 14.09 5.02
CA LEU A 128 3.87 13.43 4.12
C LEU A 128 4.62 12.45 3.22
N HIS A 129 4.03 11.27 3.03
CA HIS A 129 4.50 10.27 2.08
C HIS A 129 3.37 9.93 1.11
N LEU A 130 3.75 9.65 -0.14
CA LEU A 130 2.86 9.10 -1.14
C LEU A 130 3.03 7.58 -1.14
N VAL A 131 1.93 6.85 -1.12
CA VAL A 131 1.92 5.39 -1.25
C VAL A 131 1.06 5.04 -2.45
N THR A 132 1.67 4.46 -3.48
CA THR A 132 0.98 3.99 -4.68
C THR A 132 0.85 2.48 -4.61
N ILE A 133 -0.39 2.00 -4.66
CA ILE A 133 -0.76 0.60 -4.69
C ILE A 133 -1.19 0.28 -6.11
N VAL A 134 -0.61 -0.72 -6.75
CA VAL A 134 -1.02 -1.16 -8.10
C VAL A 134 -1.51 -2.59 -8.03
N THR A 135 -2.72 -2.80 -8.55
CA THR A 135 -3.43 -4.08 -8.52
C THR A 135 -4.00 -4.45 -9.89
N PRO A 136 -4.41 -5.71 -10.12
CA PRO A 136 -4.92 -6.18 -11.42
C PRO A 136 -6.25 -5.58 -11.89
N ASP A 137 -7.15 -5.27 -10.96
CA ASP A 137 -8.51 -4.84 -11.28
C ASP A 137 -9.05 -3.96 -10.14
N ALA A 138 -9.46 -2.72 -10.45
CA ALA A 138 -9.85 -1.75 -9.42
C ALA A 138 -11.08 -2.15 -8.58
N GLU A 139 -11.97 -2.99 -9.11
CA GLU A 139 -13.24 -3.35 -8.47
C GLU A 139 -13.24 -4.77 -7.90
N SER A 140 -12.19 -5.55 -8.18
CA SER A 140 -12.10 -6.93 -7.70
C SER A 140 -12.03 -7.02 -6.17
N PRO A 141 -12.60 -8.07 -5.56
CA PRO A 141 -12.51 -8.29 -4.11
C PRO A 141 -11.06 -8.34 -3.59
N PHE A 142 -10.12 -8.82 -4.42
CA PHE A 142 -8.70 -8.84 -4.08
C PHE A 142 -8.13 -7.44 -3.93
N SER A 143 -8.32 -6.57 -4.91
CA SER A 143 -7.77 -5.22 -4.90
C SER A 143 -8.35 -4.37 -3.77
N THR A 144 -9.68 -4.43 -3.58
CA THR A 144 -10.35 -3.73 -2.48
C THR A 144 -9.80 -4.20 -1.12
N SER A 145 -9.68 -5.52 -0.92
CA SER A 145 -9.12 -6.10 0.32
C SER A 145 -7.67 -5.68 0.56
N VAL A 146 -6.84 -5.61 -0.49
CA VAL A 146 -5.45 -5.14 -0.39
C VAL A 146 -5.40 -3.67 0.05
N ILE A 147 -6.17 -2.81 -0.60
CA ILE A 147 -6.22 -1.38 -0.32
C ILE A 147 -6.71 -1.12 1.11
N ASP A 148 -7.79 -1.78 1.52
CA ASP A 148 -8.38 -1.63 2.85
C ASP A 148 -7.40 -2.07 3.95
N ARG A 149 -6.79 -3.25 3.80
CA ARG A 149 -5.83 -3.80 4.77
C ARG A 149 -4.59 -2.91 4.90
N LEU A 150 -4.05 -2.41 3.79
CA LEU A 150 -2.88 -1.53 3.85
C LEU A 150 -3.24 -0.17 4.47
N THR A 151 -4.42 0.37 4.15
CA THR A 151 -4.93 1.61 4.75
C THR A 151 -5.06 1.48 6.28
N GLU A 152 -5.58 0.36 6.76
CA GLU A 152 -5.65 0.05 8.20
C GLU A 152 -4.25 0.02 8.86
N ASP A 153 -3.28 -0.63 8.22
CA ASP A 153 -1.91 -0.70 8.74
C ASP A 153 -1.24 0.67 8.78
N LEU A 154 -1.53 1.54 7.82
CA LEU A 154 -1.03 2.92 7.78
C LEU A 154 -1.61 3.73 8.95
N ASN A 155 -2.93 3.62 9.20
CA ASN A 155 -3.62 4.32 10.29
C ASN A 155 -3.14 3.91 11.69
N THR A 156 -2.75 2.64 11.87
CA THR A 156 -2.31 2.12 13.18
C THR A 156 -0.99 2.76 13.65
N THR A 157 -0.24 3.41 12.76
CA THR A 157 1.06 4.03 13.08
C THR A 157 0.93 5.43 13.67
N GLY A 158 -0.26 6.05 13.59
CA GLY A 158 -0.50 7.46 13.93
C GLY A 158 -0.89 7.79 15.37
N HIS A 159 -1.02 6.81 16.28
CA HIS A 159 -1.35 7.06 17.69
C HIS A 159 -0.19 6.69 18.63
N PRO A 160 0.62 7.65 19.11
CA PRO A 160 1.30 7.43 20.38
C PRO A 160 0.23 7.31 21.49
N PRO A 161 0.40 6.43 22.49
CA PRO A 161 -0.48 6.44 23.65
C PRO A 161 -0.39 7.82 24.30
N MET A 162 -1.50 8.55 24.37
CA MET A 162 -1.60 9.68 25.28
C MET A 162 -1.39 9.13 26.69
N GLY A 163 -0.24 9.47 27.28
CA GLY A 163 0.06 9.14 28.66
C GLY A 163 -1.04 9.67 29.58
N ALA A 164 -1.53 8.79 30.44
CA ALA A 164 -2.36 9.12 31.59
C ALA A 164 -1.57 9.89 32.65
#